data_AF-A0A7X1NB76-F1
#
_entry.id   AF-A0A7X1NB76-F1
#
_cell.length_a   1.000
_cell.length_b   1.000
_cell.length_c   1.000
_cell.angle_alpha   90.00
_cell.angle_beta   90.00
_cell.angle_gamma   90.00
#
_symmetry.space_group_name_H-M   'P 1'
#
loop_
_entity.id
_entity.type
_entity.pdbx_description
1 polymer ?
#
loop_
_entity_poly.entity_id
_entity_poly.type
_entity_poly.pdbx_seq_one_letter_code
_entity_poly.pdbx_strand_id
1 'polypeptide(L)' 'MGKYFLRDSEIAEPDAANAWFAYAESHGIDIPKAISIWEDAATEGGAGSRRLVEQAGIRIDVSETGHPSLRPEA' A
#
# COMPACT_ATOMS: atom_id res chain seq x y z
N MET A 1 -5.82 0.77 -9.55
CA MET A 1 -4.93 1.65 -8.76
C MET A 1 -5.58 1.78 -7.40
N GLY A 2 -4.84 1.49 -6.32
CA GLY A 2 -5.41 1.57 -4.97
C GLY A 2 -5.57 3.01 -4.49
N LYS A 3 -6.25 3.18 -3.35
CA LYS A 3 -6.26 4.44 -2.61
C LYS A 3 -5.21 4.42 -1.51
N TYR A 4 -4.55 5.54 -1.30
CA TYR A 4 -3.47 5.67 -0.33
C TYR A 4 -3.87 6.69 0.73
N PHE A 5 -3.63 6.35 1.99
CA PHE A 5 -3.93 7.23 3.11
C PHE A 5 -2.71 7.33 4.01
N LEU A 6 -2.40 8.54 4.46
CA LEU A 6 -1.42 8.80 5.51
C LEU A 6 -2.16 9.35 6.72
N ARG A 7 -2.13 8.64 7.84
CA ARG A 7 -2.86 9.02 9.07
C ARG A 7 -4.32 9.39 8.79
N ASP A 8 -5.01 8.50 8.05
CA ASP A 8 -6.42 8.63 7.65
C ASP A 8 -6.75 9.76 6.66
N SER A 9 -5.76 10.49 6.15
CA SER A 9 -5.95 11.46 5.05
C SER A 9 -5.57 10.85 3.72
N GLU A 10 -6.48 10.90 2.74
CA GLU A 10 -6.21 10.45 1.37
C GLU A 10 -5.10 11.31 0.75
N ILE A 11 -4.08 10.64 0.19
CA ILE A 11 -2.94 11.27 -0.47
C ILE A 11 -2.66 10.57 -1.81
N ALA A 12 -1.90 11.24 -2.67
CA ALA A 12 -1.48 10.63 -3.92
C ALA A 12 -0.48 9.49 -3.66
N GLU A 13 -0.47 8.49 -4.55
CA GLU A 13 0.52 7.41 -4.55
C GLU A 13 1.98 7.89 -4.39
N PRO A 14 2.48 8.89 -5.13
CA PRO A 14 3.87 9.35 -4.97
C PRO A 14 4.16 9.91 -3.58
N ASP A 15 3.19 10.57 -2.92
CA ASP A 15 3.36 11.06 -1.56
C ASP A 15 3.43 9.91 -0.56
N ALA A 16 2.61 8.88 -0.76
CA ALA A 16 2.60 7.68 0.08
C ALA A 16 3.90 6.88 -0.10
N ALA A 17 4.37 6.72 -1.34
CA ALA A 17 5.63 6.09 -1.65
C ALA A 17 6.80 6.84 -1.00
N ASN A 18 6.84 8.17 -1.11
CA ASN A 18 7.87 8.99 -0.45
C ASN A 18 7.87 8.80 1.07
N ALA A 19 6.70 8.79 1.71
CA ALA A 19 6.59 8.54 3.14
C ALA A 19 7.09 7.14 3.53
N TRP A 20 6.80 6.13 2.72
CA TRP A 20 7.28 4.77 2.90
C TRP A 20 8.81 4.68 2.78
N PHE A 21 9.39 5.26 1.74
CA PHE A 21 10.84 5.23 1.53
C PHE A 21 11.60 5.99 2.63
N ALA A 22 11.06 7.10 3.11
CA ALA A 22 11.63 7.84 4.24
C ALA A 22 11.60 7.00 5.54
N TYR A 23 10.49 6.30 5.79
CA TYR A 23 10.39 5.38 6.92
C TYR A 23 11.38 4.21 6.80
N ALA A 24 11.47 3.61 5.60
CA ALA A 24 12.37 2.50 5.31
C ALA A 24 13.84 2.86 5.57
N GLU A 25 14.29 4.02 5.08
CA GLU A 25 15.64 4.52 5.31
C GLU A 25 15.92 4.71 6.81
N SER A 26 15.00 5.36 7.54
CA SER A 26 15.14 5.59 8.98
C SER A 26 15.13 4.30 9.82
N HIS A 27 14.58 3.20 9.28
CA HIS A 27 14.49 1.90 9.95
C HIS A 27 15.53 0.89 9.44
N GLY A 28 16.47 1.32 8.58
CA GLY A 28 17.54 0.46 8.05
C GLY A 28 17.03 -0.61 7.08
N ILE A 29 15.91 -0.35 6.40
CA ILE A 29 15.42 -1.19 5.32
C ILE A 29 16.09 -0.73 4.01
N ASP A 30 16.82 -1.62 3.36
CA ASP A 30 17.47 -1.32 2.09
C ASP A 30 16.47 -0.85 1.02
N ILE A 31 16.85 0.16 0.23
CA ILE A 31 16.01 0.73 -0.84
C ILE A 31 15.44 -0.35 -1.79
N PRO A 32 16.21 -1.33 -2.30
CA PRO A 32 15.65 -2.38 -3.16
C PRO A 32 14.58 -3.22 -2.45
N LYS A 33 14.78 -3.51 -1.16
CA LYS A 33 13.81 -4.26 -0.36
C LYS A 33 12.56 -3.42 -0.08
N ALA A 34 12.72 -2.13 0.17
CA ALA A 34 11.62 -1.20 0.34
C ALA A 34 10.76 -1.11 -0.93
N ILE A 35 11.38 -1.08 -2.11
CA ILE A 35 10.67 -1.10 -3.41
C ILE A 35 9.87 -2.39 -3.55
N SER A 36 10.48 -3.56 -3.31
CA SER A 36 9.77 -4.84 -3.41
C SER A 36 8.57 -4.94 -2.45
N ILE A 37 8.72 -4.43 -1.22
CA ILE A 37 7.61 -4.37 -0.25
C ILE A 37 6.52 -3.42 -0.75
N TRP A 38 6.87 -2.24 -1.27
CA TRP A 38 5.90 -1.27 -1.78
C TRP A 38 5.10 -1.82 -2.96
N GLU A 39 5.78 -2.43 -3.93
CA GLU A 39 5.17 -3.05 -5.11
C GLU A 39 4.24 -4.19 -4.71
N ASP A 40 4.69 -5.08 -3.81
CA ASP A 40 3.87 -6.19 -3.31
C ASP A 40 2.64 -5.67 -2.55
N ALA A 41 2.80 -4.67 -1.68
CA ALA A 41 1.73 -4.09 -0.89
C ALA A 41 0.59 -3.48 -1.74
N ALA A 42 0.92 -3.00 -2.94
CA ALA A 42 -0.04 -2.49 -3.92
C ALA A 42 -0.83 -3.57 -4.68
N THR A 43 -0.52 -4.85 -4.48
CA THR A 43 -1.24 -6.00 -5.07
C THR A 43 -2.28 -6.58 -4.12
N GLU A 44 -3.29 -7.31 -4.59
CA GLU A 44 -4.27 -7.96 -3.70
C GLU A 44 -3.61 -8.93 -2.69
N GLY A 45 -2.60 -9.68 -3.14
CA GLY A 45 -1.89 -10.70 -2.35
C GLY A 45 -0.90 -10.17 -1.31
N GLY A 46 -0.45 -8.92 -1.43
CA GLY A 46 0.60 -8.34 -0.58
C GLY A 46 0.15 -7.90 0.81
N ALA A 47 -0.75 -8.64 1.46
CA ALA A 47 -1.24 -8.30 2.81
C ALA A 47 -0.12 -8.25 3.85
N GLY A 48 0.93 -9.07 3.69
CA GLY A 48 2.11 -9.04 4.56
C GLY A 48 2.91 -7.74 4.39
N SER A 49 3.13 -7.33 3.15
CA SER A 49 3.84 -6.09 2.83
C SER A 49 3.03 -4.85 3.21
N ARG A 50 1.69 -4.87 3.01
CA ARG A 50 0.81 -3.80 3.51
C ARG A 50 0.96 -3.58 5.01
N ARG A 51 1.04 -4.64 5.80
CA ARG A 51 1.25 -4.52 7.25
C ARG A 51 2.57 -3.86 7.62
N LEU A 52 3.61 -4.00 6.79
CA LEU A 52 4.88 -3.29 7.00
C LEU A 52 4.73 -1.81 6.67
N VAL A 53 4.06 -1.49 5.56
CA VAL A 53 3.75 -0.12 5.14
C VAL A 53 2.83 0.59 6.15
N GLU A 54 1.90 -0.13 6.77
CA GLU A 54 1.04 0.36 7.85
C GLU A 54 1.82 0.82 9.08
N GLN A 55 3.00 0.26 9.36
CA GLN A 55 3.86 0.72 10.46
C GLN A 55 4.40 2.14 10.20
N ALA A 56 4.52 2.54 8.93
CA ALA A 56 4.84 3.92 8.56
C ALA A 56 3.62 4.86 8.66
N GLY A 57 2.45 4.36 9.10
CA GLY A 57 1.20 5.11 9.17
C GLY A 57 0.49 5.25 7.82
N ILE A 58 0.88 4.44 6.84
CA ILE A 58 0.34 4.45 5.48
C ILE A 58 -0.62 3.28 5.32
N ARG A 59 -1.86 3.57 4.91
CA ARG A 59 -2.86 2.56 4.57
C ARG A 59 -3.03 2.51 3.06
N ILE A 60 -2.94 1.32 2.50
CA ILE A 60 -3.17 1.05 1.07
C ILE A 60 -4.46 0.26 0.93
N ASP A 61 -5.44 0.84 0.24
CA ASP A 61 -6.70 0.20 -0.10
C ASP A 61 -6.66 -0.28 -1.55
N VAL A 62 -6.53 -1.59 -1.73
CA VAL A 62 -6.43 -2.23 -3.06
C VAL A 62 -7.81 -2.55 -3.67
N SER A 63 -8.90 -2.19 -3.00
CA SER A 63 -10.28 -2.61 -3.32
C SER A 63 -10.86 -2.05 -4.62
N GLU A 64 -10.17 -1.12 -5.30
CA GLU A 64 -10.60 -0.63 -6.63
C GLU A 64 -10.01 -1.44 -7.80
N THR A 65 -9.25 -2.51 -7.52
CA THR A 65 -8.93 -3.51 -8.56
C THR A 65 -10.11 -4.48 -8.63
N GLY A 66 -11.06 -4.15 -9.50
CA GLY A 66 -12.45 -4.56 -9.39
C GLY A 66 -12.72 -6.06 -9.30
N HIS A 67 -13.53 -6.41 -8.31
CA HIS A 67 -14.49 -7.49 -8.45
C HIS A 67 -15.85 -6.86 -8.79
N PRO A 68 -16.33 -6.89 -10.06
CA PRO A 68 -17.75 -6.68 -10.29
C PRO A 68 -18.46 -7.78 -9.51
N SER A 69 -19.29 -7.37 -8.57
CA SER A 69 -20.12 -8.25 -7.79
C SER A 69 -20.78 -9.25 -8.74
N LEU A 70 -20.43 -10.54 -8.62
CA LEU A 70 -21.29 -11.62 -9.08
C LEU A 70 -22.58 -11.49 -8.29
N ARG A 71 -23.55 -10.76 -8.84
CA ARG A 71 -24.95 -10.91 -8.50
C ARG A 71 -25.34 -12.31 -8.95
N PRO A 72 -25.79 -13.23 -8.06
CA PRO A 72 -26.65 -14.28 -8.54
C PRO A 72 -27.98 -13.58 -8.91
N GLU A 73 -28.26 -13.49 -10.21
CA GLU A 73 -29.64 -13.31 -10.66
C GLU A 73 -30.43 -14.59 -10.34
N ALA A 74 -31.72 -14.38 -10.08
CA ALA A 74 -32.72 -15.23 -9.43
C ALA A 74 -32.77 -16.71 -9.84
#